data_AF-A0A401RMC0-F1
#
_entry.id   AF-A0A401RMC0-F1
#
_cell.length_a   1.000
_cell.length_b   1.000
_cell.length_c   1.000
_cell.angle_alpha   90.00
_cell.angle_beta   90.00
_cell.angle_gamma   90.00
#
_symmetry.space_group_name_H-M   'P 1'
#
loop_
_entity.id
_entity.type
_entity.pdbx_description
1 polymer ?
#
loop_
_entity_poly.entity_id
_entity_poly.type
_entity_poly.pdbx_seq_one_letter_code
_entity_poly.pdbx_strand_id
1 'polypeptide(L)'
;HNWAGHRKPAGKGHRDRMEPEIRNLRDFLLVYNKMTETCFNKCVTNLNYRNITLTEENCINNCAGKLIHTNHRLMSAYVQLMPTIVQRRISDYEAKAAEVVQKSNVNLPASESQSSIAEIVPVDLENSIIPDPLNQTNTGSPDQS
;
A
#
# COMPACT_ATOMS: atom_id res chain seq x y z
N HIS A 1 0.60 46.67 -15.79
CA HIS A 1 1.04 45.86 -14.64
C HIS A 1 -0.11 44.91 -14.32
N ASN A 2 -0.05 43.58 -14.32
CA ASN A 2 1.08 42.65 -14.29
C ASN A 2 0.53 41.31 -14.84
N TRP A 3 1.07 40.79 -15.95
CA TRP A 3 0.75 39.44 -16.44
C TRP A 3 1.65 38.44 -15.71
N ALA A 4 1.27 38.09 -14.49
CA ALA A 4 1.94 37.02 -13.74
C ALA A 4 1.43 35.67 -14.25
N GLY A 5 2.01 35.21 -15.37
CA GLY A 5 1.84 33.85 -15.83
C GLY A 5 2.53 32.88 -14.87
N HIS A 6 1.76 32.12 -14.10
CA HIS A 6 2.24 30.92 -13.43
C HIS A 6 2.67 29.89 -14.49
N ARG A 7 3.96 29.88 -14.85
CA ARG A 7 4.53 28.77 -15.61
C ARG A 7 4.50 27.54 -14.71
N LYS A 8 3.64 26.56 -15.01
CA LYS A 8 3.72 25.23 -14.39
C LYS A 8 5.09 24.64 -14.70
N PRO A 9 5.81 24.05 -13.72
CA PRO A 9 7.07 23.38 -14.00
C PRO A 9 6.79 22.20 -14.96
N ALA A 10 7.40 22.26 -16.15
CA ALA A 10 7.41 21.20 -17.14
C ALA A 10 8.09 19.97 -16.54
N GLY A 11 7.32 19.10 -15.88
CA GLY A 11 7.86 17.91 -15.20
C GLY A 11 7.04 17.40 -14.02
N LYS A 12 6.07 18.15 -13.48
CA LYS A 12 5.17 17.61 -12.44
C LYS A 12 4.23 16.53 -12.99
N GLY A 13 3.52 16.83 -14.09
CA GLY A 13 2.56 15.88 -14.66
C GLY A 13 3.15 14.57 -15.21
N HIS A 14 4.44 14.54 -15.57
CA HIS A 14 5.10 13.29 -15.98
C HIS A 14 5.48 12.43 -14.77
N ARG A 15 5.92 13.06 -13.66
CA ARG A 15 6.25 12.35 -12.41
C ARG A 15 5.00 11.76 -11.75
N ASP A 16 3.92 12.52 -11.70
CA ASP A 16 2.65 12.10 -11.09
C ASP A 16 2.02 10.91 -11.85
N ARG A 17 2.27 10.79 -13.16
CA ARG A 17 1.82 9.63 -13.97
C ARG A 17 2.71 8.40 -13.79
N MET A 18 4.02 8.58 -13.61
CA MET A 18 4.94 7.47 -13.39
C MET A 18 4.88 6.91 -11.96
N GLU A 19 4.39 7.67 -10.99
CA GLU A 19 4.29 7.23 -9.59
C GLU A 19 3.45 5.94 -9.38
N PRO A 20 2.23 5.79 -9.94
CA PRO A 20 1.48 4.53 -9.85
C PRO A 20 2.17 3.38 -10.60
N GLU A 21 2.80 3.64 -11.74
CA GLU A 21 3.51 2.63 -12.54
C GLU A 21 4.73 2.09 -11.78
N ILE A 22 5.49 2.98 -11.13
CA ILE A 22 6.62 2.64 -10.27
C ILE A 22 6.14 1.89 -9.02
N ARG A 23 5.01 2.28 -8.42
CA ARG A 23 4.43 1.56 -7.28
C ARG A 23 4.06 0.12 -7.67
N ASN A 24 3.36 -0.07 -8.78
CA ASN A 24 2.99 -1.41 -9.26
C ASN A 24 4.22 -2.30 -9.50
N LEU A 25 5.29 -1.74 -10.08
CA LEU A 25 6.53 -2.49 -10.27
C LEU A 25 7.18 -2.86 -8.93
N ARG A 26 7.24 -1.92 -7.98
CA ARG A 26 7.77 -2.18 -6.63
C ARG A 26 7.00 -3.29 -5.94
N ASP A 27 5.67 -3.25 -6.02
CA ASP A 27 4.79 -4.23 -5.41
C ASP A 27 5.00 -5.62 -6.03
N PHE A 28 5.13 -5.69 -7.36
CA PHE A 28 5.48 -6.93 -8.05
C PHE A 28 6.83 -7.48 -7.58
N LEU A 29 7.86 -6.63 -7.50
CA LEU A 29 9.20 -7.05 -7.09
C LEU A 29 9.23 -7.52 -5.63
N LEU A 30 8.46 -6.89 -4.74
CA LEU A 30 8.32 -7.33 -3.35
C LEU A 30 7.73 -8.75 -3.26
N VAL A 31 6.64 -9.00 -3.99
CA VAL A 31 6.00 -10.34 -4.03
C VAL A 31 6.94 -11.36 -4.67
N TYR A 32 7.60 -11.00 -5.77
CA TYR A 32 8.56 -11.87 -6.45
C TYR A 32 9.71 -12.26 -5.54
N ASN A 33 10.37 -11.28 -4.89
CA ASN A 33 11.49 -11.52 -3.99
C ASN A 33 11.07 -12.39 -2.80
N LYS A 34 9.86 -12.18 -2.26
CA LYS A 34 9.37 -13.02 -1.18
C LYS A 34 9.08 -14.45 -1.66
N MET A 35 8.54 -14.59 -2.86
CA MET A 35 8.25 -15.88 -3.46
C MET A 35 9.53 -16.69 -3.70
N THR A 36 10.56 -16.07 -4.27
CA THR A 36 11.84 -16.75 -4.54
C THR A 36 12.50 -17.23 -3.26
N GLU A 37 12.57 -16.38 -2.24
CA GLU A 37 13.08 -16.75 -0.90
C GLU A 37 12.29 -17.92 -0.31
N THR A 38 10.96 -17.84 -0.34
CA THR A 38 10.08 -18.85 0.27
C THR A 38 10.21 -20.20 -0.43
N CYS A 39 10.20 -20.21 -1.77
CA CYS A 39 10.31 -21.45 -2.53
C CYS A 39 11.73 -22.02 -2.47
N PHE A 40 12.77 -21.20 -2.42
CA PHE A 40 14.13 -21.68 -2.19
C PHE A 40 14.24 -22.41 -0.85
N ASN A 41 13.82 -21.76 0.24
CA ASN A 41 13.90 -22.33 1.60
C ASN A 41 13.05 -23.59 1.79
N LYS A 42 12.00 -23.78 0.99
CA LYS A 42 11.09 -24.94 1.10
C LYS A 42 11.45 -26.09 0.16
N CYS A 43 11.89 -25.78 -1.05
CA CYS A 43 12.05 -26.77 -2.10
C CYS A 43 13.50 -27.17 -2.35
N VAL A 44 14.48 -26.30 -2.10
CA VAL A 44 15.88 -26.67 -2.28
C VAL A 44 16.35 -27.41 -1.03
N THR A 45 16.54 -28.71 -1.17
CA THR A 45 16.83 -29.60 -0.02
C THR A 45 18.27 -30.09 -0.01
N ASN A 46 18.92 -30.10 -1.17
CA ASN A 46 20.27 -30.61 -1.31
C ASN A 46 21.08 -29.75 -2.28
N LEU A 47 22.28 -29.32 -1.84
CA LEU A 47 23.19 -28.48 -2.62
C LEU A 47 24.44 -29.23 -3.11
N ASN A 48 24.42 -30.57 -3.11
CA ASN A 48 25.54 -31.39 -3.56
C ASN A 48 25.74 -31.33 -5.08
N TYR A 49 24.71 -30.94 -5.83
CA TYR A 49 24.75 -30.81 -7.29
C TYR A 49 24.36 -29.39 -7.70
N ARG A 50 24.97 -28.91 -8.79
CA ARG A 50 24.69 -27.58 -9.35
C ARG A 50 23.32 -27.49 -10.06
N ASN A 51 22.77 -28.64 -10.47
CA ASN A 51 21.52 -28.71 -11.22
C ASN A 51 20.36 -29.01 -10.27
N ILE A 52 19.20 -28.41 -10.55
CA ILE A 52 17.93 -28.70 -9.88
C ILE A 52 17.49 -30.13 -10.21
N THR A 53 17.13 -30.89 -9.18
CA THR A 53 16.56 -32.24 -9.34
C THR A 53 15.09 -32.18 -9.77
N LEU A 54 14.57 -33.23 -10.42
CA LEU A 54 13.16 -33.28 -10.85
C LEU A 54 12.17 -33.09 -9.69
N THR A 55 12.52 -33.57 -8.50
CA THR A 55 11.72 -33.38 -7.28
C THR A 55 11.67 -31.92 -6.84
N GLU A 56 12.79 -31.21 -6.92
CA GLU A 56 12.88 -29.80 -6.57
C GLU A 56 12.18 -28.93 -7.62
N GLU A 57 12.32 -29.26 -8.90
CA GLU A 57 11.59 -28.60 -9.99
C GLU A 57 10.07 -28.70 -9.80
N ASN A 58 9.56 -29.91 -9.56
CA ASN A 58 8.15 -30.13 -9.28
C ASN A 58 7.69 -29.40 -8.01
N CYS A 59 8.53 -29.34 -6.97
CA CYS A 59 8.22 -28.56 -5.77
C CYS A 59 8.13 -27.06 -6.06
N ILE A 60 9.08 -26.49 -6.79
CA ILE A 60 9.13 -25.06 -7.12
C ILE A 60 7.92 -24.65 -7.94
N ASN A 61 7.54 -25.45 -8.95
CA ASN A 61 6.35 -25.20 -9.78
C ASN A 61 5.07 -25.14 -8.92
N ASN A 62 4.91 -26.11 -8.02
CA ASN A 62 3.78 -26.14 -7.10
C ASN A 62 3.83 -25.01 -6.06
N CYS A 63 5.01 -24.67 -5.56
CA CYS A 63 5.22 -23.59 -4.59
C CYS A 63 4.82 -22.23 -5.19
N ALA A 64 5.34 -21.91 -6.37
CA ALA A 64 5.02 -20.67 -7.08
C ALA A 64 3.52 -20.58 -7.39
N GLY A 65 2.92 -21.65 -7.95
CA GLY A 65 1.49 -21.68 -8.25
C GLY A 65 0.62 -21.47 -7.01
N LYS A 66 0.94 -22.15 -5.89
CA LYS A 66 0.25 -21.95 -4.61
C LYS A 66 0.37 -20.52 -4.13
N LEU A 67 1.59 -19.97 -4.12
CA LEU A 67 1.84 -18.62 -3.59
C LEU A 67 1.10 -17.56 -4.42
N ILE A 68 1.13 -17.65 -5.75
CA ILE A 68 0.39 -16.76 -6.65
C ILE A 68 -1.12 -16.82 -6.36
N HIS A 69 -1.70 -18.03 -6.31
CA HIS A 69 -3.14 -18.19 -6.06
C HIS A 69 -3.54 -17.67 -4.67
N THR A 70 -2.73 -17.95 -3.65
CA THR A 70 -2.98 -17.44 -2.29
C THR A 70 -2.85 -15.94 -2.22
N ASN A 71 -1.85 -15.35 -2.88
CA ASN A 71 -1.65 -13.91 -2.91
C ASN A 71 -2.87 -13.23 -3.56
N HIS A 72 -3.38 -13.76 -4.67
CA HIS A 72 -4.58 -13.24 -5.32
C HIS A 72 -5.83 -13.32 -4.45
N ARG A 73 -6.01 -14.41 -3.70
CA ARG A 73 -7.15 -14.57 -2.78
C ARG A 73 -7.06 -13.62 -1.59
N LEU A 74 -5.88 -13.49 -0.99
CA LEU A 74 -5.64 -12.56 0.12
C LEU A 74 -5.85 -11.12 -0.34
N MET A 75 -5.33 -10.78 -1.52
CA MET A 75 -5.50 -9.47 -2.12
C MET A 75 -6.99 -9.15 -2.33
N SER A 76 -7.75 -10.06 -2.94
CA SER A 76 -9.19 -9.89 -3.13
C SER A 76 -9.95 -9.65 -1.82
N ALA A 77 -9.65 -10.44 -0.78
CA ALA A 77 -10.26 -10.25 0.53
C ALA A 77 -9.87 -8.91 1.18
N TYR A 78 -8.60 -8.51 1.06
CA TYR A 78 -8.09 -7.24 1.57
C TYR A 78 -8.84 -6.06 0.96
N VAL A 79 -9.01 -6.04 -0.37
CA VAL A 79 -9.76 -5.01 -1.09
C VAL A 79 -11.20 -4.89 -0.59
N GLN A 80 -11.84 -6.02 -0.29
CA GLN A 80 -13.23 -6.03 0.21
C GLN A 80 -13.35 -5.51 1.65
N LEU A 81 -12.36 -5.80 2.49
CA LEU A 81 -12.42 -5.52 3.92
C LEU A 81 -11.87 -4.15 4.31
N MET A 82 -10.86 -3.65 3.59
CA MET A 82 -10.15 -2.43 3.96
C MET A 82 -11.01 -1.16 4.03
N PRO A 83 -11.96 -0.90 3.10
CA PRO A 83 -12.78 0.30 3.18
C PRO A 83 -13.52 0.43 4.52
N THR A 84 -14.09 -0.68 5.01
CA THR A 84 -14.80 -0.73 6.29
C THR A 84 -13.85 -0.51 7.47
N ILE A 85 -12.66 -1.11 7.42
CA ILE A 85 -11.64 -0.96 8.47
C ILE A 85 -11.19 0.49 8.56
N VAL A 86 -10.85 1.10 7.42
CA VAL A 86 -10.41 2.50 7.34
C VAL A 86 -11.51 3.46 7.79
N GLN A 87 -12.75 3.23 7.35
CA GLN A 87 -13.90 4.07 7.75
C GLN A 87 -14.07 4.09 9.28
N ARG A 88 -13.93 2.93 9.93
CA ARG A 88 -14.02 2.83 11.39
C ARG A 88 -12.88 3.57 12.09
N ARG A 89 -11.67 3.51 11.54
CA ARG A 89 -10.54 4.27 12.08
C ARG A 89 -10.82 5.77 12.03
N ILE A 90 -11.34 6.26 10.90
CA ILE A 90 -11.68 7.68 10.74
C ILE A 90 -12.72 8.11 11.80
N SER A 91 -13.80 7.35 11.98
CA SER A 91 -14.81 7.68 13.00
C SER A 91 -14.26 7.67 14.43
N ASP A 92 -13.36 6.72 14.74
CA ASP A 92 -12.73 6.65 16.07
C ASP A 92 -11.81 7.86 16.32
N TYR A 93 -11.11 8.36 15.29
CA TYR A 93 -10.29 9.57 15.39
C TYR A 93 -11.14 10.81 15.60
N GLU A 94 -12.25 10.95 14.86
CA GLU A 94 -13.17 12.07 15.00
C GLU A 94 -13.83 12.09 16.39
N ALA A 95 -14.27 10.94 16.90
CA ALA A 95 -14.84 10.83 18.24
C ALA A 95 -13.84 11.22 19.33
N LYS A 96 -12.60 10.72 19.25
CA LYS A 96 -11.53 11.09 20.19
C LYS A 96 -11.16 12.56 20.09
N ALA A 97 -11.11 13.13 18.88
CA ALA A 97 -10.86 14.56 18.69
C ALA A 97 -11.97 15.41 19.32
N ALA A 98 -13.23 15.00 19.18
CA ALA A 98 -14.37 15.67 19.82
C ALA A 98 -14.32 15.55 21.37
N GLU A 99 -13.91 14.41 21.92
CA GLU A 99 -13.70 14.25 23.36
C GLU A 99 -12.59 15.15 23.91
N VAL A 100 -11.49 15.33 23.17
CA VAL A 100 -10.39 16.23 23.56
C VAL A 100 -10.86 17.70 23.55
N VAL A 101 -11.72 18.07 22.60
CA VAL A 101 -12.34 19.40 22.52
C VAL A 101 -13.37 19.63 23.64
N GLN A 102 -14.06 18.59 24.10
CA GLN A 102 -15.02 18.69 25.21
C GLN A 102 -14.34 18.70 26.58
N LYS A 103 -13.25 17.95 26.77
CA LYS A 103 -12.46 17.92 28.01
C LYS A 103 -11.62 19.19 28.23
N SER A 104 -11.49 20.06 27.22
CA SER A 104 -10.82 21.37 27.35
C SER A 104 -11.74 22.52 27.80
N ASN A 105 -13.01 22.27 28.13
CA ASN A 105 -13.91 23.29 28.71
C ASN A 105 -14.02 23.25 30.25
N VAL A 106 -12.94 22.88 30.95
CA VAL A 106 -12.79 23.11 32.39
C VAL A 106 -11.64 24.10 32.61
N ASN A 107 -12.01 25.37 32.87
CA ASN A 107 -11.24 26.52 33.36
C ASN A 107 -9.75 26.68 32.93
N LEU A 108 -9.50 27.74 32.15
CA LEU A 108 -8.20 28.43 32.07
C LEU A 108 -7.78 28.95 33.46
N PRO A 109 -6.49 28.87 33.79
CA PRO A 109 -5.69 30.09 33.66
C PRO A 109 -4.44 29.87 32.79
N ALA A 110 -4.02 30.97 32.17
CA ALA A 110 -2.87 31.05 31.30
C ALA A 110 -1.57 30.84 32.07
N SER A 111 -0.75 29.86 31.63
CA SER A 111 0.70 29.99 31.58
C SER A 111 1.30 28.82 30.77
N GLU A 112 1.77 29.17 29.58
CA GLU A 112 2.90 28.62 28.83
C GLU A 112 3.45 27.24 29.24
N SER A 113 3.38 26.30 28.29
CA SER A 113 4.54 25.48 27.88
C SER A 113 4.23 24.86 26.52
N GLN A 114 4.85 25.43 25.49
CA GLN A 114 4.89 24.84 24.16
C GLN A 114 5.77 23.59 24.21
N SER A 115 5.16 22.42 23.99
CA SER A 115 5.88 21.23 23.56
C SER A 115 5.04 20.52 22.49
N SER A 116 5.37 20.83 21.24
CA SER A 116 5.35 19.92 20.10
C SER A 116 4.38 18.73 20.16
N ILE A 117 3.20 18.88 19.57
CA ILE A 117 2.43 17.77 19.00
C ILE A 117 2.50 17.92 17.48
N ALA A 118 3.66 17.61 16.91
CA ALA A 118 3.82 17.30 15.50
C ALA A 118 4.10 15.80 15.27
N GLU A 119 3.98 14.97 16.31
CA GLU A 119 4.23 13.54 16.21
C GLU A 119 3.19 12.75 17.01
N ILE A 120 1.94 12.77 16.52
CA ILE A 120 1.02 11.63 16.65
C ILE A 120 0.41 11.40 15.27
N VAL A 121 1.28 11.22 14.28
CA VAL A 121 0.96 10.31 13.19
C VAL A 121 1.45 8.97 13.72
N PRO A 122 0.59 7.95 13.92
CA PRO A 122 1.10 6.61 14.05
C PRO A 122 1.85 6.32 12.74
N VAL A 123 3.17 6.30 12.84
CA VAL A 123 4.07 5.62 11.92
C VAL A 123 3.56 4.18 11.83
N ASP A 124 2.70 3.89 10.84
CA ASP A 124 2.45 2.55 10.29
C ASP A 124 1.41 2.58 9.14
N LEU A 125 1.51 3.55 8.23
CA LEU A 125 1.00 3.35 6.86
C LEU A 125 2.09 3.42 5.80
N GLU A 126 3.36 3.55 6.20
CA GLU A 126 4.51 3.43 5.30
C GLU A 126 4.98 1.96 5.17
N ASN A 127 4.56 1.05 6.06
CA ASN A 127 4.98 -0.37 6.06
C ASN A 127 3.86 -1.39 5.79
N SER A 128 2.68 -0.95 5.35
CA SER A 128 1.62 -1.86 4.90
C SER A 128 1.28 -1.62 3.43
N ILE A 129 2.25 -1.86 2.56
CA ILE A 129 2.01 -1.97 1.12
C ILE A 129 1.22 -3.26 0.88
N ILE A 130 -0.10 -3.11 0.78
CA ILE A 130 -0.96 -3.98 0.00
C ILE A 130 -1.78 -3.05 -0.95
N PRO A 131 -1.76 -3.29 -2.27
CA PRO A 131 -2.11 -2.31 -3.31
C PRO A 131 -3.49 -1.65 -3.22
N ASP A 132 -3.52 -0.43 -3.74
CA ASP A 132 -4.69 0.40 -4.02
C ASP A 132 -5.56 -0.24 -5.13
N PRO A 133 -6.84 -0.58 -4.92
CA PRO A 133 -7.65 -1.29 -5.93
C PRO A 133 -8.46 -0.38 -6.86
N LEU A 134 -8.29 0.95 -6.82
CA LEU A 134 -9.12 1.86 -7.60
C LEU A 134 -8.29 2.85 -8.43
N ASN A 135 -7.68 2.33 -9.50
CA ASN A 135 -7.78 3.01 -10.79
C ASN A 135 -8.67 2.18 -11.73
N GLN A 136 -9.96 2.09 -11.38
CA GLN A 136 -11.00 1.77 -12.34
C GLN A 136 -11.95 2.98 -12.43
N THR A 137 -11.56 3.98 -13.21
CA THR A 137 -12.55 4.81 -13.89
C THR A 137 -12.91 4.13 -15.22
N ASN A 138 -14.21 3.84 -15.33
CA ASN A 138 -14.88 3.05 -16.34
C ASN A 138 -15.22 3.85 -17.62
N THR A 139 -15.48 3.10 -18.69
CA THR A 139 -16.46 3.30 -19.80
C THR A 139 -16.23 4.32 -20.91
N GLY A 140 -16.19 3.82 -22.16
CA GLY A 140 -16.39 4.61 -23.39
C GLY A 140 -16.06 3.89 -24.71
N SER A 141 -16.68 2.75 -25.03
CA SER A 141 -16.83 2.29 -26.41
C SER A 141 -18.30 1.99 -26.68
N PRO A 142 -18.85 2.56 -27.76
CA PRO A 142 -19.67 1.80 -28.69
C PRO A 142 -19.13 2.01 -30.10
N ASP A 143 -18.59 0.94 -30.68
CA ASP A 143 -18.43 0.84 -32.13
C ASP A 143 -19.01 -0.51 -32.54
N GLN A 144 -20.30 -0.49 -32.88
CA GLN A 144 -20.95 -1.53 -33.68
C GLN A 144 -22.27 -0.98 -34.25
N SER A 145 -22.22 -0.76 -35.58
CA SER A 145 -23.29 -0.44 -36.54
C SER A 145 -23.80 0.99 -36.59
#